data_AF-A0A7S3E079-F1
#
_entry.id   AF-A0A7S3E079-F1
#
_cell.length_a   1.000
_cell.length_b   1.000
_cell.length_c   1.000
_cell.angle_alpha   90.00
_cell.angle_beta   90.00
_cell.angle_gamma   90.00
#
_symmetry.space_group_name_H-M   'P 1'
#
loop_
_entity.id
_entity.type
_entity.pdbx_description
1 polymer ?
#
loop_
_entity_poly.entity_id
_entity_poly.type
_entity_poly.pdbx_seq_one_letter_code
_entity_poly.pdbx_strand_id
1 'polypeptide(L)'
;QVYGSDTAQGLASPPPPVAPVTTVDVLGGGADALRAISDERGYAFDEEDVAYYTSVFVDKLKRNPTDVELFDIAQSNSEHSRHWMFNGEFTIDGVTRKETLFDFVRDTHKANPRNSVIAFKDNSSAIRGLGPVQAVLPIKPGGPSGVAPSTVDLDLLLTAETHNFPCAVAPYPGAETGAGGRLRDTHATGQGSFVGMGTAGYCVGNLNMPEHPPEPWEVTQS
;
A
#
# COMPACT_ATOMS: atom_id res chain seq x y z
N GLN A 1 -21.22 -14.44 -27.52
CA GLN A 1 -21.66 -15.50 -26.60
C GLN A 1 -22.11 -14.84 -25.31
N VAL A 2 -23.22 -15.31 -24.78
CA VAL A 2 -24.00 -14.74 -23.68
C VAL A 2 -23.13 -14.62 -22.41
N TYR A 3 -23.11 -13.44 -21.78
CA TYR A 3 -22.70 -13.31 -20.38
C TYR A 3 -23.75 -14.06 -19.55
N GLY A 4 -23.49 -15.35 -19.35
CA GLY A 4 -24.29 -16.25 -18.54
C GLY A 4 -24.24 -15.82 -17.07
N SER A 5 -25.39 -15.98 -16.45
CA SER A 5 -25.71 -15.77 -15.04
C SER A 5 -24.91 -16.68 -14.09
N ASP A 6 -23.60 -16.49 -13.97
CA ASP A 6 -22.73 -17.34 -13.12
C ASP A 6 -22.00 -16.60 -11.98
N THR A 7 -22.39 -15.36 -11.66
CA THR A 7 -21.86 -14.65 -10.48
C THR A 7 -22.43 -15.14 -9.14
N ALA A 8 -23.29 -16.16 -9.13
CA ALA A 8 -23.89 -16.72 -7.92
C ALA A 8 -23.32 -18.10 -7.49
N GLN A 9 -22.44 -18.73 -8.28
CA GLN A 9 -21.92 -20.08 -7.95
C GLN A 9 -20.66 -20.08 -7.05
N GLY A 10 -20.00 -18.94 -6.85
CA GLY A 10 -18.75 -18.85 -6.08
C GLY A 10 -18.90 -18.89 -4.55
N LEU A 11 -20.12 -18.87 -4.01
CA LEU A 11 -20.36 -18.73 -2.56
C LEU A 11 -20.66 -20.06 -1.83
N ALA A 12 -20.57 -21.21 -2.51
CA ALA A 12 -21.09 -22.49 -1.99
C ALA A 12 -20.04 -23.57 -1.72
N SER A 13 -18.75 -23.32 -1.92
CA SER A 13 -17.70 -24.27 -1.52
C SER A 13 -17.26 -23.98 -0.08
N PRO A 14 -17.26 -24.98 0.83
CA PRO A 14 -16.64 -24.78 2.13
C PRO A 14 -15.17 -24.41 1.92
N PRO A 15 -14.64 -23.45 2.69
CA PRO A 15 -13.25 -23.06 2.57
C PRO A 15 -12.37 -24.31 2.73
N PRO A 16 -11.24 -24.39 2.00
CA PRO A 16 -10.30 -25.49 2.18
C PRO A 16 -9.90 -25.57 3.67
N PRO A 17 -9.60 -26.79 4.18
CA PRO A 17 -9.18 -26.95 5.56
C PRO A 17 -7.96 -26.09 5.85
N VAL A 18 -8.01 -25.39 6.98
CA VAL A 18 -6.93 -24.48 7.41
C VAL A 18 -5.67 -25.32 7.66
N ALA A 19 -4.60 -25.00 6.92
CA ALA A 19 -3.30 -25.61 7.17
C ALA A 19 -2.80 -25.21 8.57
N PRO A 20 -2.20 -26.14 9.33
CA PRO A 20 -1.66 -25.81 10.64
C PRO A 20 -0.46 -24.87 10.51
N VAL A 21 -0.30 -23.97 11.48
CA VAL A 21 0.90 -23.15 11.64
C VAL A 21 2.11 -24.07 11.81
N THR A 22 3.19 -23.79 11.08
CA THR A 22 4.43 -24.55 11.17
C THR A 22 5.51 -23.74 11.89
N THR A 23 6.52 -24.44 12.41
CA THR A 23 7.65 -23.86 13.12
C THR A 23 8.93 -24.10 12.32
N VAL A 24 9.76 -23.07 12.16
CA VAL A 24 11.03 -23.15 11.43
C VAL A 24 12.17 -23.33 12.41
N ASP A 25 13.01 -24.35 12.23
CA ASP A 25 14.06 -24.70 13.19
C ASP A 25 15.30 -23.79 13.11
N VAL A 26 15.13 -22.52 13.50
CA VAL A 26 16.21 -21.52 13.54
C VAL A 26 17.14 -21.72 14.75
N LEU A 27 16.67 -22.32 15.85
CA LEU A 27 17.51 -22.67 17.00
C LEU A 27 18.51 -23.77 16.67
N GLY A 28 18.07 -24.81 15.97
CA GLY A 28 18.94 -25.92 15.54
C GLY A 28 19.69 -25.60 14.24
N GLY A 29 19.00 -25.05 13.25
CA GLY A 29 19.51 -24.81 11.90
C GLY A 29 20.05 -23.40 11.65
N GLY A 30 19.95 -22.47 12.61
CA GLY A 30 20.51 -21.13 12.51
C GLY A 30 20.06 -20.36 11.27
N ALA A 31 21.01 -19.62 10.68
CA ALA A 31 20.80 -18.82 9.47
C ALA A 31 20.37 -19.68 8.26
N ASP A 32 20.83 -20.92 8.16
CA ASP A 32 20.51 -21.79 7.02
C ASP A 32 19.03 -22.19 7.00
N ALA A 33 18.42 -22.38 8.17
CA ALA A 33 16.98 -22.61 8.27
C ALA A 33 16.17 -21.40 7.79
N LEU A 34 16.64 -20.18 8.07
CA LEU A 34 16.01 -18.95 7.58
C LEU A 34 16.18 -18.74 6.07
N ARG A 35 17.36 -19.02 5.52
CA ARG A 35 17.58 -18.96 4.07
C ARG A 35 16.66 -19.95 3.34
N ALA A 36 16.61 -21.20 3.82
CA ALA A 36 15.81 -22.24 3.21
C ALA A 36 14.32 -21.89 3.15
N ILE A 37 13.75 -21.39 4.25
CA ILE A 37 12.33 -20.98 4.24
C ILE A 37 12.10 -19.70 3.42
N SER A 38 13.05 -18.78 3.40
CA SER A 38 12.98 -17.56 2.57
C SER A 38 12.91 -17.91 1.09
N ASP A 39 13.75 -18.84 0.63
CA ASP A 39 13.77 -19.33 -0.75
C ASP A 39 12.50 -20.12 -1.08
N GLU A 40 12.05 -21.00 -0.18
CA GLU A 40 10.83 -21.80 -0.35
C GLU A 40 9.58 -20.92 -0.49
N ARG A 41 9.48 -19.86 0.33
CA ARG A 41 8.27 -19.03 0.46
C ARG A 41 8.35 -17.67 -0.22
N GLY A 42 9.50 -17.32 -0.80
CA GLY A 42 9.70 -16.05 -1.50
C GLY A 42 9.71 -14.84 -0.57
N TYR A 43 10.30 -14.96 0.62
CA TYR A 43 10.39 -13.84 1.58
C TYR A 43 11.40 -12.77 1.17
N ALA A 44 12.34 -13.12 0.29
CA ALA A 44 13.36 -12.21 -0.24
C ALA A 44 14.24 -11.57 0.84
N PHE A 45 14.50 -12.28 1.94
CA PHE A 45 15.48 -11.85 2.94
C PHE A 45 16.88 -11.80 2.33
N ASP A 46 17.59 -10.70 2.56
CA ASP A 46 19.02 -10.61 2.27
C ASP A 46 19.87 -11.16 3.44
N GLU A 47 21.19 -11.07 3.30
CA GLU A 47 22.11 -11.60 4.32
C GLU A 47 22.08 -10.79 5.63
N GLU A 48 21.76 -9.50 5.59
CA GLU A 48 21.60 -8.68 6.78
C GLU A 48 20.31 -9.03 7.53
N ASP A 49 19.21 -9.21 6.80
CA ASP A 49 17.94 -9.74 7.32
C ASP A 49 18.15 -11.09 7.99
N VAL A 50 18.77 -12.04 7.29
CA VAL A 50 19.03 -13.40 7.83
C VAL A 50 19.86 -13.33 9.09
N ALA A 51 20.95 -12.56 9.11
CA ALA A 51 21.79 -12.39 10.30
C ALA A 51 21.00 -11.76 11.46
N TYR A 52 20.23 -10.70 11.19
CA TYR A 52 19.46 -9.98 12.19
C TYR A 52 18.36 -10.88 12.78
N TYR A 53 17.52 -11.50 11.96
CA TYR A 53 16.43 -12.34 12.44
C TYR A 53 16.95 -13.62 13.13
N THR A 54 18.07 -14.18 12.67
CA THR A 54 18.73 -15.29 13.39
C THR A 54 19.08 -14.85 14.82
N SER A 55 19.71 -13.67 14.99
CA SER A 55 20.04 -13.15 16.33
C SER A 55 18.80 -12.90 17.19
N VAL A 56 17.70 -12.45 16.59
CA VAL A 56 16.44 -12.22 17.30
C VAL A 56 15.89 -13.53 17.85
N PHE A 57 15.79 -14.57 17.02
CA PHE A 57 15.18 -15.84 17.43
C PHE A 57 16.11 -16.70 18.29
N VAL A 58 17.40 -16.71 18.01
CA VAL A 58 18.39 -17.52 18.74
C VAL A 58 18.83 -16.85 20.03
N ASP A 59 19.31 -15.60 19.97
CA ASP A 59 19.98 -14.97 21.12
C ASP A 59 18.98 -14.30 22.08
N LYS A 60 17.98 -13.60 21.51
CA LYS A 60 17.05 -12.76 22.28
C LYS A 60 15.81 -13.53 22.73
N LEU A 61 15.07 -14.11 21.78
CA LEU A 61 13.80 -14.78 22.05
C LEU A 61 13.97 -16.25 22.48
N LYS A 62 15.08 -16.89 22.09
CA LYS A 62 15.44 -18.27 22.44
C LYS A 62 14.32 -19.26 22.09
N ARG A 63 13.69 -19.07 20.94
CA ARG A 63 12.64 -19.94 20.40
C ARG A 63 12.67 -19.91 18.88
N ASN A 64 12.14 -20.98 18.29
CA ASN A 64 11.89 -21.01 16.86
C ASN A 64 10.74 -20.05 16.48
N PRO A 65 10.84 -19.35 15.33
CA PRO A 65 9.72 -18.61 14.75
C PRO A 65 8.68 -19.54 14.14
N THR A 66 7.45 -19.06 14.05
CA THR A 66 6.44 -19.68 13.17
C THR A 66 6.57 -19.17 11.74
N ASP A 67 6.05 -19.94 10.80
CA ASP A 67 5.91 -19.51 9.40
C ASP A 67 5.11 -18.20 9.25
N VAL A 68 4.06 -18.03 10.05
CA VAL A 68 3.25 -16.80 10.11
C VAL A 68 4.07 -15.60 10.58
N GLU A 69 4.90 -15.76 11.60
CA GLU A 69 5.78 -14.67 12.09
C GLU A 69 6.79 -14.25 11.03
N LEU A 70 7.39 -15.20 10.33
CA LEU A 70 8.35 -14.89 9.26
C LEU A 70 7.67 -14.24 8.05
N PHE A 71 6.45 -14.68 7.71
CA PHE A 71 5.67 -14.05 6.65
C PHE A 71 5.34 -12.60 6.99
N ASP A 72 4.88 -12.32 8.22
CA ASP A 72 4.58 -10.96 8.68
C ASP A 72 5.82 -10.07 8.65
N ILE A 73 6.97 -10.58 9.12
CA ILE A 73 8.26 -9.88 9.05
C ILE A 73 8.62 -9.54 7.59
N ALA A 74 8.51 -10.52 6.68
CA ALA A 74 8.84 -10.32 5.27
C ALA A 74 7.97 -9.24 4.61
N GLN A 75 6.66 -9.22 4.90
CA GLN A 75 5.77 -8.20 4.35
C GLN A 75 6.02 -6.82 4.96
N SER A 76 6.20 -6.76 6.28
CA SER A 76 6.36 -5.52 7.05
C SER A 76 7.70 -4.81 6.79
N ASN A 77 8.76 -5.56 6.51
CA ASN A 77 10.10 -5.01 6.23
C ASN A 77 10.45 -4.93 4.74
N SER A 78 9.53 -5.26 3.84
CA SER A 78 9.73 -5.05 2.41
C SER A 78 9.94 -3.58 2.06
N GLU A 79 10.60 -3.30 0.93
CA GLU A 79 10.79 -1.92 0.44
C GLU A 79 9.46 -1.19 0.25
N HIS A 80 8.43 -1.89 -0.22
CA HIS A 80 7.11 -1.32 -0.42
C HIS A 80 6.47 -0.81 0.88
N SER A 81 6.68 -1.53 1.98
CA SER A 81 6.10 -1.19 3.29
C SER A 81 6.95 -0.19 4.08
N ARG A 82 8.28 -0.33 3.99
CA ARG A 82 9.20 0.42 4.86
C ARG A 82 9.87 1.62 4.19
N HIS A 83 9.82 1.68 2.86
CA HIS A 83 10.42 2.75 2.07
C HIS A 83 11.89 2.98 2.44
N TRP A 84 12.70 1.92 2.45
CA TRP A 84 14.12 2.01 2.82
C TRP A 84 14.86 2.96 1.89
N MET A 85 14.55 2.96 0.58
CA MET A 85 15.18 3.89 -0.36
C MET A 85 14.94 5.36 0.03
N PHE A 86 13.72 5.70 0.47
CA PHE A 86 13.38 7.08 0.84
C PHE A 86 14.02 7.52 2.17
N ASN A 87 14.32 6.58 3.05
CA ASN A 87 14.94 6.82 4.36
C ASN A 87 16.45 6.51 4.37
N GLY A 88 17.00 6.02 3.26
CA GLY A 88 18.40 5.65 3.13
C GLY A 88 19.34 6.86 3.00
N GLU A 89 20.61 6.61 3.25
CA GLU A 89 21.69 7.56 3.01
C GLU A 89 22.11 7.56 1.53
N PHE A 90 22.31 8.74 0.96
CA PHE A 90 22.74 8.90 -0.44
C PHE A 90 24.13 9.50 -0.53
N THR A 91 24.98 8.91 -1.37
CA THR A 91 26.26 9.51 -1.78
C THR A 91 26.18 9.86 -3.26
N ILE A 92 26.30 11.16 -3.58
CA ILE A 92 26.21 11.68 -4.95
C ILE A 92 27.54 12.33 -5.29
N ASP A 93 28.19 11.89 -6.36
CA ASP A 93 29.51 12.36 -6.81
C ASP A 93 30.57 12.33 -5.70
N GLY A 94 30.55 11.26 -4.89
CA GLY A 94 31.48 11.06 -3.78
C GLY A 94 31.15 11.87 -2.51
N VAL A 95 30.05 12.62 -2.48
CA VAL A 95 29.62 13.39 -1.32
C VAL A 95 28.38 12.77 -0.69
N THR A 96 28.53 12.27 0.53
CA THR A 96 27.43 11.75 1.35
C THR A 96 26.51 12.88 1.82
N ARG A 97 25.21 12.70 1.64
CA ARG A 97 24.16 13.66 2.04
C ARG A 97 23.68 13.34 3.44
N LYS A 98 23.45 14.39 4.23
CA LYS A 98 22.96 14.26 5.60
C LYS A 98 21.45 14.01 5.63
N GLU A 99 20.71 14.65 4.73
CA GLU A 99 19.26 14.50 4.60
C GLU A 99 18.89 13.31 3.72
N THR A 100 17.81 12.62 4.10
CA THR A 100 17.19 11.57 3.28
C THR A 100 16.27 12.16 2.20
N LEU A 101 15.82 11.35 1.24
CA LEU A 101 14.79 11.80 0.29
C LEU A 101 13.48 12.17 1.00
N PHE A 102 13.14 11.44 2.07
CA PHE A 102 11.95 11.75 2.85
C PHE A 102 12.09 13.03 3.68
N ASP A 103 13.29 13.38 4.14
CA ASP A 103 13.56 14.70 4.71
C ASP A 103 13.30 15.80 3.69
N PHE A 104 13.75 15.63 2.45
CA PHE A 104 13.52 16.61 1.38
C PHE A 104 12.01 16.86 1.14
N VAL A 105 11.19 15.79 1.16
CA VAL A 105 9.73 15.92 1.08
C VAL A 105 9.17 16.65 2.32
N ARG A 106 9.61 16.30 3.53
CA ARG A 106 9.16 16.93 4.79
C ARG A 106 9.55 18.40 4.91
N ASP A 107 10.68 18.79 4.32
CA ASP A 107 11.18 20.17 4.37
C ASP A 107 10.23 21.14 3.65
N THR A 108 9.50 20.69 2.64
CA THR A 108 8.44 21.49 2.00
C THR A 108 7.35 21.91 3.00
N HIS A 109 6.95 20.99 3.88
CA HIS A 109 5.98 21.25 4.94
C HIS A 109 6.58 22.10 6.08
N LYS A 110 7.84 21.85 6.48
CA LYS A 110 8.53 22.68 7.48
C LYS A 110 8.64 24.14 7.02
N ALA A 111 8.93 24.36 5.74
CA ALA A 111 9.04 25.69 5.15
C ALA A 111 7.68 26.43 5.10
N ASN A 112 6.57 25.70 4.92
CA ASN A 112 5.24 26.30 4.91
C ASN A 112 4.15 25.41 5.54
N PRO A 113 4.03 25.41 6.88
CA PRO A 113 3.08 24.54 7.57
C PRO A 113 1.65 25.11 7.59
N ARG A 114 1.45 26.34 7.07
CA ARG A 114 0.32 27.22 7.47
C ARG A 114 -1.07 26.70 7.09
N ASN A 115 -1.20 25.66 6.28
CA ASN A 115 -2.49 25.13 5.86
C ASN A 115 -2.72 23.62 6.10
N SER A 116 -1.71 22.87 6.54
CA SER A 116 -1.88 21.43 6.77
C SER A 116 -2.55 21.16 8.12
N VAL A 117 -3.51 20.24 8.13
CA VAL A 117 -4.17 19.71 9.32
C VAL A 117 -3.58 18.33 9.66
N ILE A 118 -3.35 17.52 8.62
CA ILE A 118 -2.71 16.22 8.68
C ILE A 118 -1.58 16.20 7.65
N ALA A 119 -0.37 15.85 8.09
CA ALA A 119 0.80 15.64 7.24
C ALA A 119 1.69 14.57 7.87
N PHE A 120 2.05 13.52 7.10
CA PHE A 120 2.98 12.46 7.48
C PHE A 120 2.66 11.68 8.76
N LYS A 121 1.39 11.64 9.18
CA LYS A 121 0.97 11.00 10.45
C LYS A 121 -0.34 10.20 10.35
N ASP A 122 -0.77 9.90 9.13
CA ASP A 122 -1.99 9.15 8.80
C ASP A 122 -1.85 8.60 7.35
N ASN A 123 -2.82 7.80 6.90
CA ASN A 123 -2.88 7.22 5.54
C ASN A 123 -3.17 8.25 4.44
N SER A 124 -3.41 9.51 4.83
CA SER A 124 -3.62 10.64 3.92
C SER A 124 -3.11 11.94 4.52
N SER A 125 -3.06 12.98 3.69
CA SER A 125 -2.85 14.35 4.14
C SER A 125 -4.13 15.17 3.98
N ALA A 126 -4.28 16.19 4.82
CA ALA A 126 -5.42 17.09 4.76
C ALA A 126 -4.98 18.54 4.97
N ILE A 127 -5.64 19.45 4.27
CA ILE A 127 -5.50 20.90 4.43
C ILE A 127 -6.81 21.50 4.93
N ARG A 128 -6.74 22.69 5.53
CA ARG A 128 -7.96 23.35 6.00
C ARG A 128 -8.91 23.62 4.83
N GLY A 129 -10.19 23.41 5.09
CA GLY A 129 -11.27 23.81 4.20
C GLY A 129 -11.35 25.32 3.98
N LEU A 130 -12.24 25.73 3.08
CA LEU A 130 -12.46 27.15 2.76
C LEU A 130 -13.36 27.88 3.80
N GLY A 131 -13.64 27.22 4.93
CA GLY A 131 -14.57 27.68 5.96
C GLY A 131 -15.85 26.84 6.00
N PRO A 132 -16.85 27.30 6.77
CA PRO A 132 -18.07 26.54 6.97
C PRO A 132 -18.86 26.37 5.67
N VAL A 133 -19.37 25.17 5.43
CA VAL A 133 -20.20 24.83 4.28
C VAL A 133 -21.52 24.22 4.73
N GLN A 134 -22.53 24.30 3.87
CA GLN A 134 -23.82 23.64 4.09
C GLN A 134 -23.72 22.20 3.59
N ALA A 135 -23.94 21.24 4.49
CA ALA A 135 -24.04 19.81 4.18
C ALA A 135 -25.38 19.26 4.66
N VAL A 136 -25.90 18.22 4.00
CA VAL A 136 -27.07 17.49 4.47
C VAL A 136 -26.58 16.30 5.29
N LEU A 137 -26.83 16.33 6.60
CA LEU A 137 -26.31 15.34 7.55
C LEU A 137 -27.44 14.66 8.33
N PRO A 138 -27.23 13.43 8.82
CA PRO A 138 -28.15 12.80 9.75
C PRO A 138 -28.35 13.65 11.00
N ILE A 139 -29.60 13.84 11.44
CA ILE A 139 -29.91 14.60 12.65
C ILE A 139 -29.36 13.88 13.89
N LYS A 140 -29.39 12.55 13.89
CA LYS A 140 -28.84 11.69 14.94
C LYS A 140 -27.97 10.58 14.32
N PRO A 141 -26.64 10.71 14.33
CA PRO A 141 -25.74 9.64 13.91
C PRO A 141 -25.90 8.37 14.77
N GLY A 142 -25.62 7.21 14.18
CA GLY A 142 -25.61 5.91 14.89
C GLY A 142 -26.97 5.21 15.03
N GLY A 143 -28.03 5.71 14.38
CA GLY A 143 -29.33 5.04 14.30
C GLY A 143 -30.22 5.60 13.20
N PRO A 144 -31.43 5.04 12.99
CA PRO A 144 -32.39 5.58 12.02
C PRO A 144 -32.73 7.03 12.35
N SER A 145 -32.53 7.92 11.38
CA SER A 145 -32.75 9.35 11.56
C SER A 145 -33.10 10.01 10.22
N GLY A 146 -33.82 11.13 10.28
CA GLY A 146 -33.94 12.02 9.14
C GLY A 146 -32.61 12.75 8.86
N VAL A 147 -32.55 13.45 7.74
CA VAL A 147 -31.42 14.31 7.38
C VAL A 147 -31.85 15.77 7.36
N ALA A 148 -30.94 16.68 7.70
CA ALA A 148 -31.19 18.12 7.67
C ALA A 148 -29.94 18.89 7.20
N PRO A 149 -30.12 20.09 6.60
CA PRO A 149 -29.00 20.99 6.38
C PRO A 149 -28.31 21.36 7.69
N SER A 150 -26.99 21.29 7.70
CA SER A 150 -26.13 21.66 8.81
C SER A 150 -24.93 22.45 8.28
N THR A 151 -24.49 23.43 9.06
CA THR A 151 -23.26 24.17 8.80
C THR A 151 -22.10 23.41 9.44
N VAL A 152 -21.14 22.98 8.65
CA VAL A 152 -19.97 22.21 9.11
C VAL A 152 -18.69 22.70 8.45
N ASP A 153 -17.58 22.57 9.17
CA ASP A 153 -16.24 22.75 8.59
C ASP A 153 -15.80 21.42 7.97
N LEU A 154 -15.48 21.44 6.68
CA LEU A 154 -14.98 20.28 5.95
C LEU A 154 -13.58 20.57 5.42
N ASP A 155 -12.59 19.91 6.00
CA ASP A 155 -11.22 19.93 5.53
C ASP A 155 -11.05 19.13 4.24
N LEU A 156 -10.06 19.52 3.43
CA LEU A 156 -9.80 18.89 2.14
C LEU A 156 -8.70 17.85 2.29
N LEU A 157 -9.07 16.58 2.13
CA LEU A 157 -8.15 15.47 2.08
C LEU A 157 -7.58 15.32 0.65
N LEU A 158 -6.26 15.17 0.56
CA LEU A 158 -5.55 14.97 -0.70
C LEU A 158 -4.63 13.76 -0.59
N THR A 159 -4.69 12.91 -1.61
CA THR A 159 -4.00 11.64 -1.59
C THR A 159 -3.88 11.05 -3.00
N ALA A 160 -2.85 10.23 -3.21
CA ALA A 160 -2.62 9.48 -4.43
C ALA A 160 -1.90 8.18 -4.07
N GLU A 161 -2.16 7.13 -4.84
CA GLU A 161 -1.48 5.84 -4.75
C GLU A 161 -1.29 5.31 -6.18
N THR A 162 -0.38 4.35 -6.33
CA THR A 162 -0.15 3.64 -7.58
C THR A 162 -0.27 2.15 -7.37
N HIS A 163 -0.74 1.41 -8.38
CA HIS A 163 -0.89 -0.05 -8.29
C HIS A 163 -0.23 -0.74 -9.49
N ASN A 164 1.03 -0.39 -9.74
CA ASN A 164 1.72 -0.60 -11.02
C ASN A 164 1.94 -2.10 -11.34
N PHE A 165 2.61 -2.83 -10.44
CA PHE A 165 2.96 -4.23 -10.69
C PHE A 165 1.73 -5.12 -10.88
N PRO A 166 0.69 -5.06 -10.02
CA PRO A 166 -0.50 -5.87 -10.25
C PRO A 166 -1.28 -5.45 -11.49
N CYS A 167 -1.31 -4.16 -11.86
CA CYS A 167 -1.89 -3.72 -13.13
C CYS A 167 -1.13 -4.27 -14.36
N ALA A 168 0.18 -4.48 -14.25
CA ALA A 168 0.96 -5.10 -15.33
C ALA A 168 0.65 -6.60 -15.47
N VAL A 169 0.35 -7.30 -14.37
CA VAL A 169 0.01 -8.73 -14.38
C VAL A 169 -1.45 -8.98 -14.77
N ALA A 170 -2.38 -8.23 -14.17
CA ALA A 170 -3.82 -8.36 -14.38
C ALA A 170 -4.48 -6.97 -14.32
N PRO A 171 -4.62 -6.28 -15.47
CA PRO A 171 -4.98 -4.86 -15.52
C PRO A 171 -6.28 -4.50 -14.83
N TYR A 172 -7.36 -5.26 -15.06
CA TYR A 172 -8.67 -4.98 -14.49
C TYR A 172 -8.69 -5.10 -12.96
N PRO A 173 -8.40 -6.29 -12.37
CA PRO A 173 -8.41 -6.41 -10.92
C PRO A 173 -7.30 -5.56 -10.27
N GLY A 174 -6.15 -5.36 -10.93
CA GLY A 174 -5.11 -4.48 -10.44
C GLY A 174 -5.58 -3.02 -10.33
N ALA A 175 -6.27 -2.49 -11.34
CA ALA A 175 -6.81 -1.13 -11.30
C ALA A 175 -7.96 -1.01 -10.29
N GLU A 176 -8.82 -2.04 -10.20
CA GLU A 176 -9.93 -2.09 -9.25
C GLU A 176 -9.44 -2.07 -7.80
N THR A 177 -8.49 -2.91 -7.44
CA THR A 177 -7.96 -2.96 -6.07
C THR A 177 -7.12 -1.74 -5.72
N GLY A 178 -6.42 -1.14 -6.70
CA GLY A 178 -5.73 0.14 -6.52
C GLY A 178 -6.70 1.28 -6.19
N ALA A 179 -7.78 1.42 -6.97
CA ALA A 179 -8.82 2.39 -6.65
C ALA A 179 -9.51 2.08 -5.31
N GLY A 180 -9.84 0.82 -5.06
CA GLY A 180 -10.47 0.37 -3.82
C GLY A 180 -9.62 0.62 -2.57
N GLY A 181 -8.30 0.39 -2.65
CA GLY A 181 -7.34 0.72 -1.58
C GLY A 181 -7.41 2.19 -1.21
N ARG A 182 -7.32 3.06 -2.22
CA ARG A 182 -7.34 4.50 -2.01
C ARG A 182 -8.67 5.03 -1.45
N LEU A 183 -9.80 4.42 -1.81
CA LEU A 183 -11.09 4.73 -1.20
C LEU A 183 -11.11 4.36 0.30
N ARG A 184 -10.56 3.19 0.67
CA ARG A 184 -10.50 2.75 2.08
C ARG A 184 -9.62 3.66 2.93
N ASP A 185 -8.43 4.00 2.45
CA ASP A 185 -7.53 4.90 3.17
C ASP A 185 -8.13 6.29 3.40
N THR A 186 -8.91 6.77 2.43
CA THR A 186 -9.65 8.02 2.58
C THR A 186 -10.63 7.88 3.75
N HIS A 187 -11.49 6.86 3.72
CA HIS A 187 -12.45 6.63 4.81
C HIS A 187 -11.78 6.38 6.18
N ALA A 188 -10.58 5.79 6.20
CA ALA A 188 -9.83 5.50 7.43
C ALA A 188 -9.06 6.71 7.99
N THR A 189 -8.98 7.84 7.27
CA THR A 189 -8.23 9.02 7.73
C THR A 189 -8.95 9.68 8.92
N GLY A 190 -8.19 9.98 9.99
CA GLY A 190 -8.72 10.56 11.21
C GLY A 190 -9.69 9.64 11.94
N GLN A 191 -10.90 10.14 12.22
CA GLN A 191 -11.99 9.35 12.83
C GLN A 191 -13.08 8.96 11.84
N GLY A 192 -12.76 9.01 10.55
CA GLY A 192 -13.70 8.86 9.46
C GLY A 192 -13.68 10.09 8.56
N SER A 193 -13.56 9.84 7.26
CA SER A 193 -13.78 10.84 6.23
C SER A 193 -14.63 10.26 5.09
N PHE A 194 -14.91 11.03 4.06
CA PHE A 194 -15.67 10.58 2.90
C PHE A 194 -15.02 11.05 1.60
N VAL A 195 -15.23 10.26 0.55
CA VAL A 195 -14.68 10.55 -0.78
C VAL A 195 -15.57 11.57 -1.48
N GLY A 196 -14.99 12.70 -1.88
CA GLY A 196 -15.66 13.71 -2.70
C GLY A 196 -15.47 13.49 -4.20
N MET A 197 -14.22 13.34 -4.64
CA MET A 197 -13.85 13.17 -6.04
C MET A 197 -12.68 12.20 -6.17
N GLY A 198 -12.57 11.53 -7.31
CA GLY A 198 -11.46 10.64 -7.65
C GLY A 198 -10.94 10.92 -9.06
N THR A 199 -9.66 10.70 -9.26
CA THR A 199 -8.98 10.82 -10.55
C THR A 199 -8.14 9.57 -10.79
N ALA A 200 -7.98 9.17 -12.06
CA ALA A 200 -7.12 8.07 -12.46
C ALA A 200 -6.09 8.55 -13.49
N GLY A 201 -4.88 8.00 -13.42
CA GLY A 201 -3.80 8.25 -14.37
C GLY A 201 -3.22 6.94 -14.85
N TYR A 202 -2.95 6.85 -16.16
CA TYR A 202 -2.34 5.69 -16.78
C TYR A 202 -1.15 6.13 -17.61
N CYS A 203 -0.04 5.41 -17.46
CA CYS A 203 1.14 5.55 -18.30
C CYS A 203 1.47 4.15 -18.83
N VAL A 204 1.35 3.96 -20.15
CA VAL A 204 1.56 2.68 -20.84
C VAL A 204 2.54 2.87 -21.99
N GLY A 205 3.09 1.77 -22.50
CA GLY A 205 3.87 1.79 -23.73
C GLY A 205 3.00 2.09 -24.97
N ASN A 206 3.62 2.04 -26.15
CA ASN A 206 2.92 2.13 -27.43
C ASN A 206 1.77 1.12 -27.51
N LEU A 207 0.62 1.56 -28.01
CA LEU A 207 -0.61 0.76 -28.00
C LEU A 207 -0.58 -0.34 -29.07
N ASN A 208 0.08 -0.08 -30.21
CA ASN A 208 0.19 -1.02 -31.34
C ASN A 208 -1.17 -1.65 -31.70
N MET A 209 -2.20 -0.82 -31.89
CA MET A 209 -3.58 -1.27 -32.08
C MET A 209 -3.72 -2.07 -33.40
N PRO A 210 -4.13 -3.36 -33.38
CA PRO A 210 -4.12 -4.21 -34.59
C PRO A 210 -5.02 -3.72 -35.73
N GLU A 211 -6.11 -3.04 -35.38
CA GLU A 211 -7.11 -2.51 -36.31
C GLU A 211 -6.67 -1.17 -36.95
N HIS A 212 -5.55 -0.61 -36.51
CA HIS A 212 -5.02 0.67 -36.97
C HIS A 212 -3.60 0.50 -37.53
N PRO A 213 -3.24 1.22 -38.62
CA PRO A 213 -1.84 1.29 -39.03
C PRO A 213 -0.98 1.83 -37.87
N PRO A 214 0.22 1.25 -37.62
CA PRO A 214 1.12 1.77 -36.60
C PRO A 214 1.44 3.25 -36.83
N GLU A 215 1.49 4.02 -35.75
CA GLU A 215 1.93 5.41 -35.83
C GLU A 215 3.43 5.48 -36.16
N PRO A 216 3.96 6.59 -36.75
CA PRO A 216 5.35 6.67 -37.19
C PRO A 216 6.43 6.43 -36.11
N TRP A 217 6.08 6.54 -34.83
CA TRP A 217 6.95 6.29 -33.68
C TRP A 217 6.74 4.90 -33.04
N GLU A 218 5.73 4.15 -33.47
CA GLU A 218 5.49 2.79 -33.03
C GLU A 218 6.43 1.84 -33.77
N VAL A 219 7.59 1.59 -33.17
CA VAL A 219 8.54 0.60 -33.67
C VAL A 219 7.97 -0.78 -33.35
N THR A 220 7.61 -1.55 -34.39
CA THR A 220 7.29 -2.97 -34.25
C THR A 220 8.52 -3.65 -33.66
N GLN A 221 8.44 -4.07 -32.39
CA GLN A 221 9.49 -4.89 -31.79
C GLN A 221 9.51 -6.22 -32.56
N SER A 222 10.61 -6.48 -33.27
CA SER A 222 10.87 -7.71 -34.03
C SER A 222 11.07 -8.91 -33.13
#